data_AF-A0A2E7ISG2-F1
#
_entry.id   AF-A0A2E7ISG2-F1
#
_cell.length_a   1.000
_cell.length_b   1.000
_cell.length_c   1.000
_cell.angle_alpha   90.00
_cell.angle_beta   90.00
_cell.angle_gamma   90.00
#
_symmetry.space_group_name_H-M   'P 1'
#
loop_
_entity.id
_entity.type
_entity.pdbx_description
1 polymer ?
#
loop_
_entity_poly.entity_id
_entity_poly.type
_entity_poly.pdbx_seq_one_letter_code
_entity_poly.pdbx_strand_id
1 'polypeptide(L)' 'MNDERKLYPEDQQRVDEYLKSGYNETPRKPFKPMRLLAMLLIVVTAFSVFSILVARSSGIY' A
#
# COMPACT_ATOMS: atom_id res chain seq x y z
N MET A 1 14.65 -20.72 22.65
CA MET A 1 14.21 -20.19 21.35
C MET A 1 14.82 -21.10 20.30
N ASN A 2 14.00 -21.94 19.65
CA ASN A 2 14.47 -23.06 18.83
C ASN A 2 15.28 -22.56 17.61
N ASP A 3 16.54 -22.96 17.53
CA ASP A 3 17.45 -22.75 16.38
C ASP A 3 17.18 -23.78 15.25
N GLU A 4 15.97 -24.35 15.21
CA GLU A 4 15.53 -25.45 14.32
C GLU A 4 15.29 -25.02 12.86
N ARG A 5 15.55 -23.74 12.53
CA ARG A 5 15.32 -23.18 11.19
C ARG A 5 16.57 -22.59 10.53
N LYS A 6 17.76 -23.04 10.94
CA LYS A 6 18.98 -22.75 10.19
C LYS A 6 19.16 -23.79 9.09
N LEU A 7 19.05 -23.34 7.86
CA LEU A 7 19.52 -24.10 6.70
C LEU A 7 21.02 -24.36 6.86
N TYR A 8 21.48 -25.50 6.36
CA TYR A 8 22.91 -25.73 6.20
C TYR A 8 23.51 -24.63 5.30
N PRO A 9 24.78 -24.27 5.47
CA PRO A 9 25.39 -23.17 4.70
C PRO A 9 25.22 -23.29 3.19
N GLU A 10 25.26 -24.52 2.65
CA GLU A 10 25.05 -24.78 1.22
C GLU A 10 23.61 -24.50 0.78
N ASP A 11 22.62 -24.89 1.59
CA ASP A 11 21.21 -24.64 1.29
C ASP A 11 20.87 -23.16 1.43
N GLN A 12 21.49 -22.47 2.38
CA GLN A 12 21.36 -21.02 2.51
C GLN A 12 21.91 -20.29 1.28
N GLN A 13 23.05 -20.72 0.74
CA GLN A 13 23.61 -20.15 -0.49
C GLN A 13 22.67 -20.29 -1.68
N ARG A 14 22.04 -21.46 -1.86
CA ARG A 14 21.05 -21.67 -2.92
C ARG A 14 19.84 -20.73 -2.80
N VAL A 15 19.36 -20.51 -1.57
CA VAL A 15 18.27 -19.56 -1.29
C VAL A 15 18.70 -18.14 -1.62
N ASP A 16 19.89 -17.73 -1.20
CA ASP A 16 20.40 -16.38 -1.44
C ASP A 16 20.59 -16.11 -2.93
N GLU A 17 21.10 -17.08 -3.70
CA GLU A 17 21.22 -17.03 -5.15
C GLU A 17 19.85 -16.90 -5.82
N TYR A 18 18.88 -17.70 -5.40
CA TYR A 18 17.51 -17.64 -5.90
C TYR A 18 16.84 -16.29 -5.62
N LEU A 19 16.98 -15.75 -4.41
CA LEU A 19 16.43 -14.43 -4.05
C LEU A 19 17.07 -13.28 -4.84
N LYS A 20 18.35 -13.40 -5.18
CA LYS A 20 19.09 -12.43 -6.02
C LYS A 20 18.80 -12.56 -7.52
N SER A 21 18.20 -13.66 -7.97
CA SER A 21 17.90 -13.90 -9.39
C SER A 21 16.90 -12.91 -10.01
N GLY A 22 16.25 -12.08 -9.19
CA GLY A 22 15.58 -10.87 -9.64
C GLY A 22 14.28 -11.09 -10.43
N TYR A 23 13.77 -12.32 -10.54
CA TYR A 23 12.56 -12.62 -11.31
C TYR A 23 11.34 -11.78 -10.87
N ASN A 24 11.29 -11.37 -9.60
CA ASN A 24 10.23 -10.52 -9.03
C ASN A 24 10.67 -9.05 -8.76
N GLU A 25 11.83 -8.62 -9.27
CA GLU A 25 12.24 -7.23 -9.22
C GLU A 25 11.51 -6.41 -10.28
N THR A 26 10.36 -5.87 -9.89
CA THR A 26 9.63 -4.91 -10.72
C THR A 26 10.10 -3.49 -10.39
N PRO A 27 10.36 -2.63 -11.40
CA PRO A 27 10.70 -1.24 -11.15
C PRO A 27 9.52 -0.55 -10.44
N ARG A 28 9.69 -0.27 -9.15
CA ARG A 28 8.66 0.37 -8.33
C ARG A 28 8.69 1.87 -8.60
N LYS A 29 7.55 2.43 -9.00
CA LYS A 29 7.40 3.88 -9.02
C LYS A 29 7.66 4.43 -7.60
N PRO A 30 8.36 5.58 -7.47
CA PRO A 30 8.58 6.18 -6.16
C PRO A 30 7.22 6.46 -5.51
N PHE A 31 7.08 6.03 -4.26
CA PHE A 31 5.88 6.27 -3.48
C PHE A 31 5.71 7.78 -3.23
N LYS A 32 4.52 8.33 -3.50
CA LYS A 32 4.23 9.77 -3.38
C LYS A 32 3.16 10.02 -2.31
N PRO A 33 3.52 9.97 -1.02
CA PRO A 33 2.55 9.99 0.09
C PRO A 33 1.65 11.23 0.07
N MET A 34 2.21 12.41 -0.21
CA MET A 34 1.44 13.66 -0.25
C MET A 34 0.37 13.67 -1.35
N ARG A 35 0.61 13.00 -2.49
CA ARG A 35 -0.41 12.89 -3.55
C ARG A 35 -1.57 12.01 -3.12
N LEU A 36 -1.29 10.91 -2.42
CA LEU A 36 -2.32 10.03 -1.87
C LEU A 36 -3.16 10.75 -0.81
N LEU A 37 -2.52 11.48 0.08
CA LEU A 37 -3.21 12.27 1.11
C LEU A 37 -4.10 13.35 0.48
N ALA A 38 -3.60 14.08 -0.52
CA ALA A 38 -4.39 15.09 -1.23
C ALA A 38 -5.60 14.47 -1.94
N MET A 39 -5.43 13.33 -2.61
CA MET A 39 -6.52 12.60 -3.25
C MET A 39 -7.59 12.16 -2.23
N LEU A 40 -7.16 11.63 -1.08
CA LEU A 40 -8.08 11.25 0.00
C LEU A 40 -8.91 12.45 0.47
N LEU A 41 -8.26 13.58 0.74
CA LEU A 41 -8.94 14.80 1.18
C LEU A 41 -9.95 15.30 0.15
N ILE A 42 -9.61 15.27 -1.14
CA ILE A 42 -10.52 15.65 -2.22
C ILE A 42 -11.78 14.79 -2.20
N VAL A 43 -11.63 13.45 -2.13
CA VAL A 43 -12.76 12.52 -2.16
C VAL A 43 -13.67 12.70 -0.95
N VAL A 44 -13.10 12.76 0.26
CA VAL A 44 -13.88 12.92 1.49
C VAL A 44 -14.59 14.27 1.53
N THR A 45 -13.92 15.34 1.09
CA THR A 45 -14.52 16.68 1.02
C THR A 45 -15.65 16.72 0.00
N ALA A 46 -15.46 16.12 -1.18
CA ALA A 46 -16.50 16.05 -2.21
C ALA A 46 -17.76 15.34 -1.71
N PHE A 47 -17.62 14.20 -1.04
CA PHE A 47 -18.76 13.49 -0.45
C PHE A 47 -19.41 14.26 0.70
N SER A 48 -18.62 14.97 1.51
CA SER A 48 -19.15 15.83 2.57
C SER A 48 -20.02 16.94 1.98
N VAL A 49 -19.51 17.65 0.96
CA VAL A 49 -20.26 18.69 0.25
C VAL A 49 -21.50 18.12 -0.42
N PHE A 50 -21.37 16.98 -1.12
CA PHE A 50 -22.49 16.32 -1.77
C PHE A 50 -23.59 15.93 -0.78
N SER A 51 -23.22 15.37 0.38
CA SER A 51 -24.16 15.03 1.45
C SER A 51 -24.93 16.27 1.95
N ILE A 52 -24.24 17.39 2.16
CA ILE A 52 -24.86 18.66 2.58
C ILE A 52 -25.84 19.16 1.52
N LEU A 53 -25.49 19.08 0.23
CA LEU A 53 -26.37 19.51 -0.86
C LEU A 53 -27.65 18.68 -0.90
N VAL A 54 -27.53 17.35 -0.76
CA VAL A 54 -28.67 16.43 -0.71
C VAL A 54 -29.54 16.70 0.52
N ALA A 55 -28.95 16.96 1.69
CA ALA A 55 -29.69 17.28 2.91
C ALA A 55 -30.51 18.57 2.73
N ARG A 56 -29.90 19.62 2.16
CA ARG A 56 -30.56 20.90 1.86
C ARG A 56 -31.70 20.75 0.85
N SER A 57 -31.51 19.96 -0.20
CA SER A 57 -32.57 19.75 -1.21
C SER A 57 -33.73 18.89 -0.70
N SER A 58 -33.48 18.06 0.31
CA SER A 58 -34.48 17.14 0.89
C SER A 58 -35.32 17.77 2.00
N GLY A 59 -35.11 19.06 2.32
CA GLY A 59 -35.83 19.75 3.39
C GLY A 59 -35.43 19.29 4.80
N ILE A 60 -34.30 18.61 4.94
CA ILE A 60 -33.74 18.21 6.23
C ILE A 60 -32.87 19.36 6.72
N TYR A 61 -33.46 20.49 7.10
CA TYR A 61 -32.93 21.57 7.95
C TYR A 61 -34.01 22.62 8.16
#